data_AF-A0ABD0NNE2-F1
#
_entry.id   AF-A0ABD0NNE2-F1
#
_cell.length_a   1.000
_cell.length_b   1.000
_cell.length_c   1.000
_cell.angle_alpha   90.00
_cell.angle_beta   90.00
_cell.angle_gamma   90.00
#
_symmetry.space_group_name_H-M   'P 1'
#
loop_
_entity.id
_entity.type
_entity.pdbx_description
1 polymer ?
#
loop_
_entity_poly.entity_id
_entity_poly.type
_entity_poly.pdbx_seq_one_letter_code
_entity_poly.pdbx_strand_id
1 'polypeptide(L)' 'MTPGEIKFAVHVETVLNRIPQPEYRQLLVEAILVLTMLAEVDVQSVGGVIQVERIVQMASDMFYNDQ' A
#
# COMPACT_ATOMS: atom_id res chain seq x y z
N MET A 1 3.16 20.37 -11.38
CA MET A 1 3.79 19.72 -10.22
C MET A 1 4.02 20.79 -9.18
N THR A 2 3.39 20.69 -8.02
CA THR A 2 3.52 21.69 -6.96
C THR A 2 4.81 21.44 -6.14
N PRO A 3 5.47 22.49 -5.63
CA PRO A 3 6.66 22.35 -4.80
C PRO A 3 6.34 21.63 -3.48
N GLY A 4 6.48 20.31 -3.43
CA GLY A 4 6.17 19.49 -2.25
C GLY A 4 5.82 18.04 -2.60
N GLU A 5 5.09 17.85 -3.71
CA GLU A 5 4.70 16.53 -4.23
C GLU A 5 5.92 15.65 -4.54
N ILE A 6 6.95 16.23 -5.15
CA ILE A 6 8.20 15.51 -5.49
C ILE A 6 8.91 15.02 -4.21
N LYS A 7 8.89 15.81 -3.14
CA LYS A 7 9.53 15.41 -1.87
C LYS A 7 8.77 14.27 -1.20
N PHE A 8 7.45 14.28 -1.28
CA PHE A 8 6.61 13.20 -0.75
C PHE A 8 6.78 11.91 -1.56
N ALA A 9 6.70 11.97 -2.89
CA ALA A 9 6.87 10.82 -3.76
C ALA A 9 8.23 10.13 -3.56
N VAL A 10 9.32 10.91 -3.52
CA VAL A 10 10.68 10.39 -3.25
C VAL A 10 10.79 9.77 -1.85
N HIS A 11 10.08 10.31 -0.86
CA HIS A 11 10.07 9.74 0.49
C HIS A 11 9.36 8.38 0.53
N VAL A 12 8.18 8.27 -0.11
CA VAL A 12 7.46 7.00 -0.24
C VAL A 12 8.31 5.98 -0.98
N GLU A 13 8.92 6.37 -2.09
CA GLU A 13 9.82 5.52 -2.86
C GLU A 13 11.01 5.04 -2.01
N THR A 14 11.65 5.93 -1.25
CA THR A 14 12.77 5.60 -0.36
C THR A 14 12.37 4.57 0.69
N VAL A 15 11.15 4.65 1.24
CA VAL A 15 10.63 3.68 2.21
C VAL A 15 10.38 2.32 1.55
N LEU A 16 9.72 2.29 0.38
CA LEU A 16 9.45 1.06 -0.36
C LEU A 16 10.75 0.36 -0.81
N ASN A 17 11.76 1.12 -1.22
CA ASN A 17 13.05 0.60 -1.66
C ASN A 17 13.86 -0.05 -0.52
N ARG A 18 13.52 0.17 0.75
CA ARG A 18 14.15 -0.52 1.90
C ARG A 18 13.66 -1.93 2.11
N ILE A 19 12.54 -2.30 1.50
CA ILE A 19 11.94 -3.63 1.65
C ILE A 19 12.73 -4.57 0.75
N PRO A 20 13.42 -5.61 1.28
CA PRO A 20 14.30 -6.44 0.47
C PRO A 20 13.53 -7.41 -0.43
N GLN A 21 12.33 -7.83 -0.03
CA GLN A 21 11.51 -8.80 -0.73
C GLN A 21 10.63 -8.13 -1.80
N PRO A 22 10.84 -8.42 -3.09
CA PRO A 22 10.13 -7.73 -4.17
C PRO A 22 8.61 -7.99 -4.14
N GLU A 23 8.17 -9.19 -3.80
CA GLU A 23 6.75 -9.57 -3.71
C GLU A 23 6.04 -8.76 -2.61
N TYR A 24 6.64 -8.70 -1.42
CA TYR A 24 6.09 -7.93 -0.30
C TYR A 24 6.06 -6.42 -0.60
N ARG A 25 7.09 -5.92 -1.31
CA ARG A 25 7.12 -4.52 -1.77
C ARG A 25 5.98 -4.25 -2.75
N GLN A 26 5.74 -5.15 -3.70
CA GLN A 26 4.64 -5.03 -4.67
C GLN A 26 3.27 -5.01 -3.97
N LEU A 27 3.06 -5.89 -2.99
CA LEU A 27 1.80 -5.92 -2.23
C LEU A 27 1.52 -4.60 -1.49
N LEU A 28 2.55 -3.91 -0.99
CA LEU A 28 2.38 -2.58 -0.40
C LEU A 28 2.01 -1.50 -1.41
N VAL A 29 2.61 -1.55 -2.60
CA VAL A 29 2.26 -0.63 -3.71
C VAL A 29 0.79 -0.84 -4.08
N GLU A 30 0.36 -2.09 -4.23
CA GLU A 30 -1.04 -2.41 -4.55
C GLU A 30 -2.00 -2.02 -3.41
N ALA A 31 -1.62 -2.22 -2.15
CA ALA A 31 -2.42 -1.77 -1.02
C ALA A 31 -2.62 -0.24 -1.02
N ILE A 32 -1.57 0.54 -1.30
CA ILE A 32 -1.68 2.00 -1.42
C ILE A 32 -2.59 2.38 -2.59
N LEU A 33 -2.48 1.69 -3.74
CA LEU A 33 -3.34 1.91 -4.90
C LEU A 33 -4.82 1.65 -4.57
N VAL A 34 -5.13 0.53 -3.91
CA VAL A 34 -6.50 0.19 -3.50
C VAL A 34 -7.06 1.20 -2.51
N LEU A 35 -6.26 1.65 -1.53
CA LEU A 35 -6.68 2.68 -0.58
C LEU A 35 -6.94 4.03 -1.28
N THR A 36 -6.16 4.36 -2.31
CA THR A 36 -6.36 5.56 -3.12
C THR A 36 -7.68 5.47 -3.89
N MET A 37 -7.93 4.33 -4.55
CA MET A 37 -9.20 4.09 -5.22
C MET A 37 -10.39 4.14 -4.25
N LEU A 38 -10.23 3.58 -3.04
CA LEU A 38 -11.26 3.62 -2.01
C LEU A 38 -11.57 5.05 -1.56
N ALA A 39 -10.55 5.91 -1.46
CA ALA A 39 -10.71 7.33 -1.12
C ALA A 39 -11.43 8.13 -2.21
N GLU A 40 -11.45 7.63 -3.46
CA GLU A 40 -12.20 8.23 -4.57
C GLU A 40 -13.67 7.77 -4.62
N VAL A 41 -14.02 6.70 -3.91
CA VAL A 41 -15.42 6.27 -3.78
C VAL A 41 -16.13 7.18 -2.78
N ASP A 42 -17.29 7.72 -3.17
CA ASP A 42 -18.15 8.54 -2.29
C ASP A 42 -18.82 7.67 -1.21
N VAL A 43 -18.03 7.23 -0.24
CA VAL A 43 -18.45 6.46 0.93
C VAL A 43 -18.31 7.35 2.16
N GLN A 44 -19.40 7.51 2.92
CA GLN A 44 -19.38 8.34 4.13
C GLN A 44 -18.45 7.82 5.22
N SER A 45 -18.22 6.51 5.28
CA SER A 45 -17.30 5.86 6.22
C SER A 45 -16.99 4.43 5.81
N VAL A 46 -15.77 3.98 6.06
CA VAL A 46 -15.35 2.57 5.93
C VAL A 46 -15.67 1.74 7.18
N GLY A 47 -16.32 2.33 8.19
CA GLY A 47 -16.81 1.61 9.37
C GLY A 47 -15.75 1.24 10.42
N GLY A 48 -14.48 1.65 10.25
CA GLY A 48 -13.42 1.36 11.21
C GLY A 48 -12.00 1.70 10.73
N VAL A 49 -11.00 1.24 11.47
CA VAL A 49 -9.57 1.38 11.11
C VAL A 49 -9.18 0.27 10.14
N ILE A 50 -8.60 0.64 9.00
CA ILE A 50 -8.06 -0.32 8.03
C ILE A 50 -6.65 -0.75 8.49
N GLN A 51 -6.50 -2.02 8.86
CA GLN A 51 -5.21 -2.61 9.25
C GLN A 51 -4.42 -3.04 8.01
N VAL A 52 -3.82 -2.08 7.31
CA VAL A 52 -3.11 -2.28 6.04
C VAL A 52 -2.00 -3.35 6.15
N GLU A 53 -1.21 -3.31 7.23
CA GLU A 53 -0.15 -4.28 7.46
C GLU A 53 -0.68 -5.72 7.50
N ARG A 54 -1.80 -5.94 8.20
CA ARG A 54 -2.42 -7.27 8.29
C ARG A 54 -2.92 -7.76 6.94
N ILE A 55 -3.49 -6.87 6.12
CA ILE A 55 -3.95 -7.21 4.76
C ILE A 55 -2.77 -7.67 3.90
N VAL A 56 -1.66 -6.92 3.94
CA VAL A 56 -0.45 -7.24 3.18
C VAL A 56 0.19 -8.54 3.66
N GLN A 57 0.27 -8.77 4.97
CA GLN A 57 0.77 -10.03 5.53
C GLN A 57 -0.10 -11.21 5.08
N MET A 58 -1.42 -11.10 5.19
CA MET A 58 -2.33 -12.16 4.73
C MET A 58 -2.20 -12.43 3.23
N ALA A 59 -2.08 -11.39 2.40
CA ALA A 59 -1.86 -11.55 0.95
C ALA A 59 -0.51 -12.21 0.65
N SER A 60 0.53 -11.85 1.40
CA SER A 60 1.85 -12.47 1.31
C SER A 60 1.79 -13.95 1.68
N ASP A 61 1.12 -14.30 2.78
CA ASP A 61 0.96 -15.70 3.21
C ASP A 61 0.16 -16.51 2.20
N MET A 62 -0.93 -15.95 1.64
CA MET A 62 -1.70 -16.59 0.57
C MET A 62 -0.83 -16.87 -0.66
N PHE A 63 -0.01 -15.90 -1.08
CA PHE A 63 0.93 -16.09 -2.20
C PHE A 63 1.94 -17.21 -1.96
N TYR A 64 2.45 -17.36 -0.73
CA TYR A 64 3.38 -18.45 -0.39
C TYR A 64 2.71 -19.81 -0.25
N ASN A 65 1.45 -19.86 0.18
CA ASN A 65 0.70 -21.12 0.34
C ASN A 65 0.18 -21.67 -0.99
N ASP A 66 0.06 -20.83 -2.03
CA ASP A 66 -0.37 -21.21 -3.37
C ASP A 66 0.79 -21.70 -4.28
N GLN A 67 2.05 -21.68 -3.81
CA GLN A 67 3.23 -22.25 -4.50
C GLN A 67 3.53 -23.69 -4.06
#